data_AF-A0A7C7UY42-F1
#
_entry.id   AF-A0A7C7UY42-F1
#
_cell.length_a   1.000
_cell.length_b   1.000
_cell.length_c   1.000
_cell.angle_alpha   90.00
_cell.angle_beta   90.00
_cell.angle_gamma   90.00
#
_symmetry.space_group_name_H-M   'P 1'
#
loop_
_entity.id
_entity.type
_entity.pdbx_description
1 polymer ?
#
loop_
_entity_poly.entity_id
_entity_poly.type
_entity_poly.pdbx_seq_one_letter_code
_entity_poly.pdbx_strand_id
1 'polypeptide(L)'
;MAMSLIEHIDKPWKAAPAMSSMIAPGGYMFVAMPWFCPTHEGDHWRARPSGLAHLFEGLKMVRDACFPSAIRAVRDRKNYWRTANSAAAGCSARPER
;
A
#
# COMPACT_ATOMS: atom_id res chain seq x y z
N MET A 1 -2.73 -9.61 2.92
CA MET A 1 -3.03 -8.16 2.89
C MET A 1 -1.91 -7.47 3.65
N ALA A 2 -1.22 -6.49 3.06
CA ALA A 2 -0.13 -5.73 3.69
C ALA A 2 -0.57 -4.28 3.85
N MET A 3 -1.04 -3.93 5.05
CA MET A 3 -1.49 -2.57 5.36
C MET A 3 -0.52 -1.92 6.32
N SER A 4 -0.08 -0.71 5.99
CA SER A 4 0.84 0.08 6.78
C SER A 4 1.99 -0.73 7.37
N LEU A 5 2.78 -1.31 6.48
CA LEU A 5 3.82 -2.28 6.82
C LEU A 5 5.09 -2.01 6.02
N ILE A 6 4.98 -1.84 4.70
CA ILE A 6 6.15 -1.68 3.83
C ILE A 6 6.95 -0.43 4.18
N GLU A 7 6.29 0.63 4.65
CA GLU A 7 6.94 1.87 5.10
C GLU A 7 7.90 1.63 6.27
N HIS A 8 7.67 0.60 7.08
CA HIS A 8 8.44 0.30 8.28
C HIS A 8 9.58 -0.70 8.05
N ILE A 9 9.67 -1.30 6.86
CA ILE A 9 10.72 -2.28 6.56
C ILE A 9 11.99 -1.55 6.16
N ASP A 10 13.11 -1.79 6.82
CA ASP A 10 14.39 -1.14 6.48
C ASP A 10 14.83 -1.36 5.02
N LYS A 11 14.58 -2.57 4.50
CA LYS A 11 15.02 -3.01 3.17
C LYS A 11 13.86 -3.69 2.41
N PRO A 12 12.86 -2.94 1.95
CA PRO A 12 11.63 -3.51 1.39
C PRO A 12 11.89 -4.37 0.16
N TRP A 13 12.92 -4.07 -0.64
CA TRP A 13 13.33 -4.87 -1.80
C TRP A 13 13.79 -6.30 -1.45
N LYS A 14 14.20 -6.54 -0.19
CA LYS A 14 14.50 -7.91 0.28
C LYS A 14 13.24 -8.65 0.74
N ALA A 15 12.25 -7.94 1.28
CA ALA A 15 11.01 -8.52 1.77
C ALA A 15 10.02 -8.81 0.62
N ALA A 16 9.98 -7.95 -0.39
CA ALA A 16 9.01 -8.02 -1.48
C ALA A 16 9.02 -9.34 -2.27
N PRO A 17 10.17 -9.96 -2.59
CA PRO A 17 10.21 -11.28 -3.23
C PRO A 17 9.59 -12.37 -2.36
N ALA A 18 9.86 -12.37 -1.05
CA ALA A 18 9.30 -13.33 -0.11
C ALA A 18 7.79 -13.13 0.07
N MET A 19 7.32 -11.88 0.11
CA MET A 19 5.90 -11.57 0.12
C MET A 19 5.20 -12.10 -1.14
N SER A 20 5.85 -11.95 -2.29
CA SER A 20 5.31 -12.39 -3.58
C SER A 20 5.24 -13.91 -3.69
N SER A 21 6.24 -14.64 -3.17
CA SER A 21 6.29 -16.11 -3.24
C SER A 21 5.23 -16.81 -2.37
N MET A 22 4.68 -16.11 -1.37
CA MET A 22 3.60 -16.63 -0.53
C MET A 22 2.21 -16.54 -1.19
N ILE A 23 2.10 -15.88 -2.34
CA ILE A 23 0.83 -15.74 -3.06
C ILE A 23 0.56 -17.04 -3.82
N ALA A 24 -0.55 -17.71 -3.49
CA ALA A 24 -1.00 -18.87 -4.23
C ALA A 24 -1.24 -18.52 -5.73
N PRO A 25 -1.06 -19.47 -6.66
CA PRO A 25 -1.34 -19.22 -8.08
C PRO A 25 -2.75 -18.64 -8.30
N GLY A 26 -2.82 -17.51 -9.01
CA GLY A 26 -4.07 -16.76 -9.25
C GLY A 26 -4.53 -15.85 -8.10
N GLY A 27 -3.80 -15.84 -6.97
CA GLY A 27 -4.06 -14.97 -5.83
C GLY A 27 -3.74 -13.50 -6.11
N TYR A 28 -4.26 -12.63 -5.22
CA TYR A 28 -4.05 -11.20 -5.27
C TYR A 28 -3.31 -10.73 -4.01
N MET A 29 -2.40 -9.78 -4.18
CA MET A 29 -1.80 -9.05 -3.08
C MET A 29 -2.34 -7.63 -3.03
N PHE A 30 -2.76 -7.22 -1.84
CA PHE A 30 -3.22 -5.88 -1.54
C PHE A 30 -2.17 -5.18 -0.69
N VAL A 31 -1.69 -4.04 -1.17
CA VAL A 31 -0.69 -3.21 -0.49
C VAL A 31 -1.31 -1.84 -0.23
N ALA A 32 -1.32 -1.43 1.04
CA ALA A 32 -1.75 -0.12 1.47
C ALA A 32 -0.58 0.57 2.19
N MET A 33 -0.19 1.75 1.70
CA MET A 33 0.87 2.57 2.28
C MET A 33 0.43 4.04 2.37
N PRO A 34 0.88 4.77 3.40
CA PRO A 34 0.61 6.20 3.51
C PRO A 34 1.38 6.96 2.44
N TRP A 35 0.66 7.57 1.48
CA TRP A 35 1.28 8.42 0.47
C TRP A 35 1.44 9.88 0.93
N PHE A 36 0.39 10.47 1.53
CA PHE A 36 0.35 11.89 1.90
C PHE A 36 0.12 12.13 3.41
N CYS A 37 0.26 11.08 4.24
CA CYS A 37 0.23 11.25 5.70
C CYS A 37 1.54 11.89 6.19
N PRO A 38 1.54 12.75 7.23
CA PRO A 38 2.77 13.07 7.96
C PRO A 38 3.51 11.77 8.33
N THR A 39 4.84 11.78 8.20
CA THR A 39 5.69 10.70 8.71
C THR A 39 5.63 10.68 10.22
N HIS A 40 5.46 9.50 10.80
CA HIS A 40 5.72 9.27 12.23
C HIS A 40 6.97 8.42 12.40
N GLU A 41 7.49 8.31 13.63
CA GLU A 41 8.66 7.46 13.87
C GLU A 41 8.46 6.05 13.34
N GLY A 42 9.50 5.52 12.68
CA GLY A 42 9.50 4.21 12.03
C GLY A 42 9.08 4.22 10.55
N ASP A 43 8.65 5.35 9.97
CA ASP A 43 8.39 5.45 8.52
C ASP A 43 9.69 5.68 7.73
N HIS A 44 10.19 4.65 7.06
CA HIS A 44 11.39 4.74 6.21
C HIS A 44 11.07 5.03 4.74
N TRP A 45 9.90 4.58 4.25
CA TRP A 45 9.59 4.60 2.82
C TRP A 45 8.23 5.20 2.48
N ARG A 46 8.19 5.89 1.33
CA ARG A 46 6.97 6.37 0.68
C ARG A 46 6.99 5.94 -0.78
N ALA A 47 5.89 5.39 -1.26
CA ALA A 47 5.80 4.89 -2.63
C ALA A 47 4.52 5.37 -3.32
N ARG A 48 4.67 5.79 -4.58
CA ARG A 48 3.57 5.88 -5.55
C ARG A 48 3.26 4.47 -6.07
N PRO A 49 2.09 4.22 -6.67
CA PRO A 49 1.80 2.94 -7.32
C PRO A 49 2.90 2.48 -8.29
N SER A 50 3.49 3.39 -9.08
CA SER A 50 4.62 3.08 -9.96
C SER A 50 5.85 2.57 -9.21
N GLY A 51 6.16 3.13 -8.04
CA GLY A 51 7.25 2.63 -7.18
C GLY A 51 6.98 1.23 -6.63
N LEU A 52 5.72 0.93 -6.32
CA LEU A 52 5.31 -0.42 -5.89
C LEU A 52 5.43 -1.44 -7.02
N ALA A 53 5.19 -1.04 -8.28
CA ALA A 53 5.41 -1.94 -9.42
C ALA A 53 6.88 -2.35 -9.55
N HIS A 54 7.83 -1.44 -9.31
CA HIS A 54 9.25 -1.79 -9.27
C HIS A 54 9.60 -2.69 -8.09
N LEU A 55 8.98 -2.45 -6.93
CA LEU A 55 9.22 -3.26 -5.74
C LEU A 55 8.72 -4.71 -5.90
N PHE A 56 7.63 -4.89 -6.65
CA PHE A 56 6.97 -6.15 -6.89
C PHE A 56 7.03 -6.55 -8.38
N GLU A 57 8.23 -6.56 -8.96
CA GLU A 57 8.47 -6.79 -10.39
C GLU A 57 7.84 -8.09 -10.95
N GLY A 58 7.66 -9.13 -10.13
CA GLY A 58 6.97 -10.38 -10.51
C GLY A 58 5.43 -10.31 -10.48
N LEU A 59 4.84 -9.17 -10.10
CA LEU A 59 3.40 -8.96 -10.02
C LEU A 59 2.96 -7.82 -10.92
N LYS A 60 2.00 -8.09 -11.79
CA LYS A 60 1.21 -7.13 -12.55
C LYS A 60 0.28 -6.33 -11.64
N MET A 61 0.44 -5.01 -11.63
CA MET A 61 -0.55 -4.13 -11.00
C MET A 61 -1.88 -4.20 -11.75
N VAL A 62 -2.96 -4.54 -11.05
CA VAL A 62 -4.31 -4.64 -11.65
C VAL A 62 -5.24 -3.49 -11.24
N ARG A 63 -4.95 -2.83 -10.12
CA ARG A 63 -5.67 -1.63 -9.66
C ARG A 63 -4.79 -0.82 -8.72
N ASP A 64 -4.90 0.49 -8.79
CA ASP A 64 -4.37 1.41 -7.80
C ASP A 64 -5.43 2.43 -7.37
N ALA A 65 -5.28 2.96 -6.17
CA ALA A 65 -6.08 4.08 -5.69
C ALA A 65 -5.27 4.96 -4.75
N CYS A 66 -5.18 6.24 -5.10
CA CYS A 66 -4.55 7.26 -4.28
C CYS A 66 -5.64 8.09 -3.60
N PHE A 67 -6.04 7.68 -2.40
CA PHE A 67 -6.97 8.48 -1.62
C PHE A 67 -6.20 9.52 -0.79
N PRO A 68 -6.57 10.81 -0.82
CA PRO A 68 -6.06 11.82 0.11
C PRO A 68 -6.63 11.60 1.54
N SER A 69 -7.17 10.42 1.79
CA SER A 69 -7.89 10.06 2.99
C SER A 69 -7.05 10.20 4.24
N ALA A 70 -5.73 10.04 4.22
CA ALA A 70 -4.95 10.31 5.42
C ALA A 70 -5.01 11.79 5.83
N ILE A 71 -4.86 12.74 4.88
CA ILE A 71 -5.01 14.17 5.18
C ILE A 71 -6.46 14.50 5.53
N ARG A 72 -7.44 13.98 4.77
CA ARG A 72 -8.86 14.21 5.08
C ARG A 72 -9.27 13.55 6.39
N ALA A 73 -8.68 12.42 6.76
CA ALA A 73 -8.89 11.74 8.04
C ALA A 73 -8.21 12.48 9.18
N VAL A 74 -7.07 13.13 8.98
CA VAL A 74 -6.42 13.95 10.01
C VAL A 74 -7.14 15.29 10.17
N ARG A 75 -7.41 15.99 9.06
CA ARG A 75 -8.11 17.29 9.01
C ARG A 75 -9.56 17.17 9.48
N ASP A 76 -10.28 16.19 8.94
CA ASP A 76 -11.72 16.00 9.16
C ASP A 76 -12.00 14.81 10.09
N ARG A 77 -11.06 14.45 10.99
CA ARG A 77 -11.11 13.27 11.87
C ARG A 77 -12.44 13.05 12.59
N LYS A 78 -13.15 14.15 12.91
CA LYS A 78 -14.45 14.15 13.58
C LYS A 78 -15.57 13.58 12.69
N ASN A 79 -15.44 13.73 11.38
CA ASN A 79 -16.45 13.39 10.37
C ASN A 79 -16.03 12.22 9.46
N TYR A 80 -14.72 11.98 9.32
CA TYR A 80 -14.16 10.99 8.39
C TYR A 80 -14.68 9.56 8.65
N TRP A 81 -14.86 9.17 9.91
CA TRP A 81 -15.38 7.83 10.27
C TRP A 81 -16.90 7.67 10.09
N ARG A 82 -17.62 8.74 9.75
CA ARG A 82 -19.10 8.75 9.64
C ARG A 82 -19.61 8.53 8.22
N THR A 83 -18.73 8.36 7.23
CA THR A 83 -19.12 8.20 5.82
C THR A 83 -18.68 6.85 5.26
N ALA A 84 -19.61 6.14 4.60
CA ALA A 84 -19.40 4.79 4.08
C ALA A 84 -18.30 4.66 3.00
N ASN A 85 -17.87 5.77 2.41
CA ASN A 85 -16.86 5.82 1.35
C ASN A 85 -15.44 6.20 1.85
N SER A 86 -15.22 6.17 3.17
CA SER A 86 -13.91 6.48 3.75
C SER A 86 -12.95 5.31 3.59
N ALA A 87 -12.02 5.39 2.62
CA ALA A 87 -10.99 4.38 2.38
C ALA A 87 -9.58 4.96 2.52
N ALA A 88 -8.73 4.32 3.34
CA ALA A 88 -7.29 4.56 3.36
C ALA A 88 -6.64 3.90 2.12
N ALA A 89 -5.70 4.59 1.47
CA ALA A 89 -5.08 4.23 0.18
C ALA A 89 -4.65 2.76 0.04
N GLY A 90 -4.76 2.19 -1.17
CA GLY A 90 -4.23 0.86 -1.48
C GLY A 90 -4.24 0.52 -2.98
N CYS A 91 -3.32 -0.37 -3.40
CA CYS A 91 -3.28 -0.98 -4.73
C CYS A 91 -3.41 -2.51 -4.63
N SER A 92 -3.84 -3.14 -5.71
CA SER A 92 -3.85 -4.60 -5.87
C SER A 92 -2.99 -5.03 -7.07
N ALA A 93 -2.17 -6.06 -6.87
CA ALA A 93 -1.32 -6.66 -7.89
C ALA A 93 -1.52 -8.19 -7.97
N ARG A 94 -1.23 -8.78 -9.13
CA ARG A 94 -1.41 -10.19 -9.50
C ARG A 94 -0.17 -10.69 -10.26
N PRO A 95 0.31 -11.93 -10.07
CA PRO A 95 1.43 -12.47 -10.86
C PRO A 95 1.18 -12.45 -12.38
N GLU A 96 2.21 -12.10 -13.17
CA GLU A 96 2.22 -12.32 -14.62
C GLU A 96 2.76 -13.73 -14.91
N ARG A 97 2.17 -14.40 -15.92
CA ARG A 97 2.32 -15.84 -16.16
C ARG A 97 3.77 -16.27 -16.38
#